data_AF-A0A1V5PZ36-F1
#
_entry.id   AF-A0A1V5PZ36-F1
#
_cell.length_a   1.000
_cell.length_b   1.000
_cell.length_c   1.000
_cell.angle_alpha   90.00
_cell.angle_beta   90.00
_cell.angle_gamma   90.00
#
_symmetry.space_group_name_H-M   'P 1'
#
loop_
_entity.id
_entity.type
_entity.pdbx_description
1 polymer ?
#
loop_
_entity_poly.entity_id
_entity_poly.type
_entity_poly.pdbx_seq_one_letter_code
_entity_poly.pdbx_strand_id
1 'polypeptide(L)'
;MEVVEEDLHFYIDYAPPEDVYKTLKCLSASYPMSTTKVFDTLEDQGMPVRSRRTETLRRLFDLGLANQSRDTQAVISYTLNDLGIKLCEIDNFESELVPDLLHYLHYSSYNYQNPESRKYLWSYRQCSIIAWHRGRLAAPKEMAAEIQSLMMEEFKHLDFTARIGARFDSTAVNRWKNWVDNLSPPPFNNKGSLERRQSAHYELAALALDDLYRHRHYRYGDPVIIDETLLDELSRIFFLDPVCCRELLDLAARLISDIKLADTFAGTSVTLMAPYTIERI
;
A
#
# COMPACT_ATOMS: atom_id res chain seq x y z
N MET A 1 -22.08 -19.60 -14.59
CA MET A 1 -21.46 -18.42 -13.97
C MET A 1 -21.03 -18.85 -12.60
N GLU A 2 -19.71 -18.88 -12.34
CA GLU A 2 -19.18 -19.14 -11.01
C GLU A 2 -19.64 -17.99 -10.10
N VAL A 3 -20.19 -18.32 -8.93
CA VAL A 3 -20.56 -17.30 -7.94
C VAL A 3 -19.25 -16.83 -7.34
N VAL A 4 -18.86 -15.61 -7.70
CA VAL A 4 -17.70 -14.93 -7.13
C VAL A 4 -17.96 -14.71 -5.64
N GLU A 5 -17.14 -15.31 -4.78
CA GLU A 5 -17.24 -15.16 -3.33
C GLU A 5 -16.60 -13.83 -2.91
N GLU A 6 -17.41 -12.94 -2.34
CA GLU A 6 -16.95 -11.64 -1.84
C GLU A 6 -15.96 -11.82 -0.68
N ASP A 7 -14.81 -11.14 -0.72
CA ASP A 7 -13.86 -11.15 0.40
C ASP A 7 -14.45 -10.39 1.59
N LEU A 8 -14.57 -11.00 2.77
CA LEU A 8 -15.13 -10.36 3.97
C LEU A 8 -14.05 -10.00 5.00
N HIS A 9 -12.77 -10.04 4.63
CA HIS A 9 -11.66 -9.98 5.57
C HIS A 9 -11.06 -8.58 5.67
N PHE A 10 -11.60 -7.77 6.59
CA PHE A 10 -11.11 -6.42 6.89
C PHE A 10 -9.88 -6.41 7.82
N TYR A 11 -9.59 -7.53 8.46
CA TYR A 11 -8.57 -7.61 9.48
C TYR A 11 -7.17 -7.57 8.87
N ILE A 12 -6.32 -6.65 9.34
CA ILE A 12 -4.93 -6.56 8.87
C ILE A 12 -4.13 -7.68 9.50
N ASP A 13 -3.78 -8.69 8.71
CA ASP A 13 -3.06 -9.87 9.18
C ASP A 13 -1.63 -9.56 9.69
N TYR A 14 -1.10 -10.47 10.51
CA TYR A 14 0.25 -10.34 11.05
C TYR A 14 1.26 -10.75 9.98
N ALA A 15 1.72 -9.76 9.22
CA ALA A 15 2.80 -9.86 8.26
C ALA A 15 3.74 -8.67 8.52
N PRO A 16 4.70 -8.78 9.45
CA PRO A 16 5.64 -7.70 9.76
C PRO A 16 6.44 -7.29 8.51
N PRO A 17 6.76 -6.00 8.32
CA PRO A 17 7.51 -5.53 7.14
C PRO A 17 8.84 -6.27 6.93
N GLU A 18 9.60 -6.48 8.01
CA GLU A 18 10.87 -7.22 8.00
C GLU A 18 10.72 -8.64 7.43
N ASP A 19 9.65 -9.35 7.82
CA ASP A 19 9.42 -10.72 7.38
C ASP A 19 8.93 -10.76 5.93
N VAL A 20 8.08 -9.81 5.52
CA VAL A 20 7.62 -9.68 4.13
C VAL A 20 8.79 -9.36 3.20
N TYR A 21 9.68 -8.48 3.62
CA TYR A 21 10.90 -8.13 2.87
C TYR A 21 11.83 -9.33 2.67
N LYS A 22 12.15 -10.07 3.74
CA LYS A 22 12.97 -11.28 3.65
C LYS A 22 12.34 -12.30 2.70
N THR A 23 11.03 -12.48 2.80
CA THR A 23 10.28 -13.40 1.95
C THR A 23 10.30 -12.97 0.49
N LEU A 24 10.15 -11.67 0.21
CA LEU A 24 10.24 -11.10 -1.14
C LEU A 24 11.60 -11.44 -1.78
N LYS A 25 12.69 -11.25 -1.03
CA LYS A 25 14.06 -11.57 -1.48
C LYS A 25 14.33 -13.07 -1.65
N CYS A 26 13.63 -13.91 -0.91
CA CYS A 26 13.81 -15.35 -0.95
C CYS A 26 13.07 -16.00 -2.12
N LEU A 27 11.92 -15.45 -2.52
CA LEU A 27 11.10 -16.01 -3.59
C LEU A 27 11.83 -15.98 -4.94
N SER A 28 11.65 -17.05 -5.71
CA SER A 28 12.16 -17.17 -7.07
C SER A 28 11.15 -16.70 -8.11
N ALA A 29 11.64 -16.09 -9.19
CA ALA A 29 10.86 -15.74 -10.37
C ALA A 29 10.50 -16.98 -11.22
N SER A 30 11.34 -18.02 -11.22
CA SER A 30 11.22 -19.17 -12.15
C SER A 30 10.81 -20.47 -11.48
N TYR A 31 10.94 -20.56 -10.15
CA TYR A 31 10.72 -21.80 -9.41
C TYR A 31 9.65 -21.59 -8.34
N PRO A 32 8.48 -22.26 -8.42
CA PRO A 32 7.49 -22.21 -7.37
C PRO A 32 8.04 -22.70 -6.04
N MET A 33 7.85 -21.91 -4.99
CA MET A 33 8.30 -22.23 -3.63
C MET A 33 7.09 -22.35 -2.69
N SER A 34 6.98 -23.50 -2.02
CA SER A 34 6.01 -23.67 -0.94
C SER A 34 6.43 -22.86 0.29
N THR A 35 5.48 -22.59 1.19
CA THR A 35 5.75 -21.88 2.44
C THR A 35 6.89 -22.50 3.24
N THR A 36 6.90 -23.82 3.38
CA THR A 36 7.98 -24.56 4.07
C THR A 36 9.32 -24.32 3.40
N LYS A 37 9.37 -24.42 2.06
CA LYS A 37 10.62 -24.24 1.32
C LYS A 37 11.19 -22.83 1.45
N VAL A 38 10.34 -21.80 1.46
CA VAL A 38 10.77 -20.41 1.68
C VAL A 38 11.41 -20.24 3.06
N PHE A 39 10.77 -20.73 4.11
CA PHE A 39 11.30 -20.60 5.47
C PHE A 39 12.57 -21.41 5.70
N ASP A 40 12.63 -22.64 5.18
CA ASP A 40 13.86 -23.45 5.25
C ASP A 40 15.02 -22.74 4.51
N THR A 41 14.74 -22.14 3.35
CA THR A 41 15.76 -21.39 2.59
C THR A 41 16.24 -20.14 3.34
N LEU A 42 15.34 -19.43 4.03
CA LEU A 42 15.72 -18.28 4.87
C LEU A 42 16.61 -18.70 6.04
N GLU A 43 16.28 -19.81 6.71
CA GLU A 43 17.08 -20.36 7.81
C GLU A 43 18.46 -20.82 7.32
N ASP A 44 18.52 -21.49 6.16
CA ASP A 44 19.77 -21.92 5.52
C ASP A 44 20.68 -20.73 5.15
N GLN A 45 20.10 -19.56 4.86
CA GLN A 45 20.82 -18.30 4.61
C GLN A 45 21.23 -17.55 5.89
N GLY A 46 20.95 -18.11 7.07
CA GLY A 46 21.22 -17.48 8.36
C GLY A 46 20.28 -16.32 8.71
N MET A 47 19.14 -16.21 8.00
CA MET A 47 18.12 -15.21 8.32
C MET A 47 17.15 -15.78 9.35
N PRO A 48 17.05 -15.21 10.57
CA PRO A 48 16.20 -15.76 11.60
C PRO A 48 14.72 -15.65 11.20
N VAL A 49 14.03 -16.80 11.17
CA VAL A 49 12.58 -16.90 10.96
C VAL A 49 11.89 -16.89 12.32
N ARG A 50 11.32 -15.73 12.70
CA ARG A 50 10.62 -15.59 14.00
C ARG A 50 9.32 -16.39 14.05
N SER A 51 8.65 -16.55 12.91
CA SER A 51 7.43 -17.35 12.80
C SER A 51 7.26 -17.89 11.39
N ARG A 52 6.81 -19.15 11.26
CA ARG A 52 6.47 -19.78 9.98
C ARG A 52 5.02 -19.50 9.58
N ARG A 53 4.60 -18.23 9.67
CA ARG A 53 3.23 -17.78 9.38
C ARG A 53 3.02 -17.62 7.89
N THR A 54 1.96 -18.23 7.36
CA THR A 54 1.62 -18.19 5.93
C THR A 54 1.23 -16.79 5.44
N GLU A 55 0.82 -15.92 6.37
CA GLU A 55 0.31 -14.58 6.13
C GLU A 55 1.35 -13.67 5.45
N THR A 56 2.65 -13.92 5.68
CA THR A 56 3.75 -13.18 5.04
C THR A 56 3.80 -13.41 3.53
N LEU A 57 3.72 -14.67 3.09
CA LEU A 57 3.69 -15.03 1.66
C LEU A 57 2.35 -14.64 1.02
N ARG A 58 1.25 -14.86 1.74
CA ARG A 58 -0.07 -14.39 1.29
C ARG A 58 -0.08 -12.88 1.09
N ARG A 59 0.61 -12.10 1.94
CA ARG A 59 0.71 -10.65 1.78
C ARG A 59 1.38 -10.28 0.45
N LEU A 60 2.45 -10.96 0.05
CA LEU A 60 3.08 -10.71 -1.26
C LEU A 60 2.11 -10.97 -2.42
N PHE A 61 1.35 -12.06 -2.36
CA PHE A 61 0.31 -12.34 -3.35
C PHE A 61 -0.80 -11.29 -3.35
N ASP A 62 -1.32 -10.94 -2.18
CA ASP A 62 -2.41 -9.96 -2.04
C ASP A 62 -1.99 -8.54 -2.49
N LEU A 63 -0.70 -8.20 -2.43
CA LEU A 63 -0.13 -6.95 -2.95
C LEU A 63 0.28 -7.04 -4.44
N GLY A 64 0.02 -8.16 -5.10
CA GLY A 64 0.37 -8.36 -6.51
C GLY A 64 1.87 -8.48 -6.77
N LEU A 65 2.68 -8.87 -5.78
CA LEU A 65 4.14 -9.07 -5.91
C LEU A 65 4.52 -10.52 -6.22
N ALA A 66 3.57 -11.45 -6.09
CA ALA A 66 3.78 -12.87 -6.33
C ALA A 66 2.57 -13.48 -7.00
N ASN A 67 2.80 -14.50 -7.82
CA ASN A 67 1.76 -15.39 -8.30
C ASN A 67 1.57 -16.54 -7.32
N GLN A 68 0.34 -17.02 -7.17
CA GLN A 68 0.02 -18.20 -6.39
C GLN A 68 -0.39 -19.34 -7.33
N SER A 69 0.16 -20.52 -7.10
CA SER A 69 -0.21 -21.75 -7.82
C SER A 69 -0.52 -22.86 -6.82
N ARG A 70 -1.37 -23.80 -7.22
CA ARG A 70 -1.61 -25.04 -6.48
C ARG A 70 -1.12 -26.21 -7.31
N ASP A 71 -0.33 -27.09 -6.69
CA ASP A 71 0.10 -28.31 -7.34
C ASP A 71 -0.97 -29.42 -7.26
N THR A 72 -0.65 -30.59 -7.81
CA THR A 72 -1.53 -31.77 -7.81
C THR A 72 -1.82 -32.33 -6.42
N GLN A 73 -1.02 -31.96 -5.42
CA GLN A 73 -1.18 -32.34 -4.01
C GLN A 73 -1.88 -31.25 -3.19
N ALA A 74 -2.44 -30.22 -3.84
CA ALA A 74 -3.05 -29.05 -3.24
C ALA A 74 -2.10 -28.22 -2.34
N VAL A 75 -0.79 -28.35 -2.53
CA VAL A 75 0.20 -27.49 -1.87
C VAL A 75 0.24 -26.15 -2.58
N ILE A 76 0.07 -25.08 -1.80
CA ILE A 76 0.17 -23.71 -2.28
C ILE A 76 1.65 -23.35 -2.41
N SER A 77 2.03 -22.88 -3.60
CA SER A 77 3.38 -22.39 -3.91
C SER A 77 3.32 -21.00 -4.54
N TYR A 78 4.39 -20.23 -4.34
CA TYR A 78 4.51 -18.85 -4.78
C TYR A 78 5.71 -18.65 -5.69
N THR A 79 5.60 -17.76 -6.66
CA THR A 79 6.70 -17.25 -7.49
C THR A 79 6.62 -15.73 -7.55
N LEU A 80 7.75 -15.04 -7.66
CA LEU A 80 7.72 -13.61 -7.99
C LEU A 80 7.08 -13.41 -9.37
N ASN A 81 6.33 -12.32 -9.51
CA ASN A 81 5.91 -11.82 -10.81
C ASN A 81 6.76 -10.59 -11.19
N ASP A 82 6.46 -9.97 -12.32
CA ASP A 82 7.23 -8.84 -12.84
C ASP A 82 7.32 -7.67 -11.86
N LEU A 83 6.22 -7.34 -11.17
CA LEU A 83 6.20 -6.29 -10.15
C LEU A 83 7.07 -6.67 -8.93
N GLY A 84 7.00 -7.92 -8.47
CA GLY A 84 7.85 -8.42 -7.39
C GLY A 84 9.34 -8.40 -7.74
N ILE A 85 9.69 -8.81 -8.97
CA ILE A 85 11.06 -8.71 -9.50
C ILE A 85 11.51 -7.27 -9.53
N LYS A 86 10.67 -6.37 -10.05
CA LYS A 86 10.97 -4.94 -10.11
C LYS A 86 11.23 -4.34 -8.73
N LEU A 87 10.42 -4.71 -7.74
CA LEU A 87 10.64 -4.23 -6.37
C LEU A 87 11.96 -4.74 -5.77
N CYS A 88 12.36 -5.98 -6.10
CA CYS A 88 13.70 -6.49 -5.76
C CYS A 88 14.82 -5.74 -6.49
N GLU A 89 14.61 -5.33 -7.75
CA GLU A 89 15.57 -4.49 -8.48
C GLU A 89 15.72 -3.13 -7.81
N ILE A 90 14.61 -2.44 -7.51
CA ILE A 90 14.62 -1.16 -6.79
C ILE A 90 15.35 -1.30 -5.46
N ASP A 91 15.10 -2.36 -4.70
CA ASP A 91 15.80 -2.59 -3.43
C ASP A 91 17.33 -2.66 -3.56
N ASN A 92 17.85 -3.19 -4.68
CA ASN A 92 19.30 -3.26 -4.90
C ASN A 92 19.95 -1.88 -5.16
N PHE A 93 19.17 -0.88 -5.56
CA PHE A 93 19.66 0.47 -5.88
C PHE A 93 19.25 1.51 -4.84
N GLU A 94 18.01 1.46 -4.38
CA GLU A 94 17.36 2.42 -3.48
C GLU A 94 16.51 1.69 -2.43
N SER A 95 17.17 0.95 -1.54
CA SER A 95 16.50 0.16 -0.50
C SER A 95 15.59 0.99 0.42
N GLU A 96 15.90 2.28 0.59
CA GLU A 96 15.09 3.21 1.41
C GLU A 96 13.71 3.49 0.81
N LEU A 97 13.52 3.30 -0.49
CA LEU A 97 12.26 3.52 -1.19
C LEU A 97 11.28 2.33 -1.01
N VAL A 98 11.78 1.13 -0.73
CA VAL A 98 10.97 -0.10 -0.66
C VAL A 98 9.84 -0.04 0.37
N PRO A 99 10.05 0.44 1.62
CA PRO A 99 8.96 0.58 2.59
C PRO A 99 7.84 1.49 2.09
N ASP A 100 8.17 2.59 1.40
CA ASP A 100 7.20 3.48 0.78
C ASP A 100 6.42 2.79 -0.34
N LEU A 101 7.07 2.04 -1.21
CA LEU A 101 6.41 1.30 -2.29
C LEU A 101 5.49 0.21 -1.75
N LEU A 102 5.90 -0.51 -0.71
CA LEU A 102 5.02 -1.46 -0.04
C LEU A 102 3.84 -0.75 0.62
N HIS A 103 4.05 0.38 1.29
CA HIS A 103 2.97 1.19 1.85
C HIS A 103 1.97 1.63 0.77
N TYR A 104 2.47 2.11 -0.36
CA TYR A 104 1.66 2.48 -1.51
C TYR A 104 0.79 1.33 -1.98
N LEU A 105 1.37 0.14 -2.19
CA LEU A 105 0.61 -1.05 -2.59
C LEU A 105 -0.48 -1.40 -1.58
N HIS A 106 -0.24 -1.24 -0.28
CA HIS A 106 -1.30 -1.45 0.71
C HIS A 106 -2.42 -0.40 0.61
N TYR A 107 -2.05 0.86 0.39
CA TYR A 107 -2.96 1.99 0.37
C TYR A 107 -3.83 2.03 -0.90
N SER A 108 -3.24 1.79 -2.07
CA SER A 108 -3.88 2.02 -3.38
C SER A 108 -4.54 0.78 -3.99
N SER A 109 -4.18 -0.43 -3.56
CA SER A 109 -4.61 -1.67 -4.24
C SER A 109 -6.06 -2.07 -4.00
N TYR A 110 -6.78 -1.39 -3.10
CA TYR A 110 -8.20 -1.68 -2.91
C TYR A 110 -9.03 -1.15 -4.10
N ASN A 111 -9.69 -2.07 -4.81
CA ASN A 111 -10.54 -1.78 -5.94
C ASN A 111 -12.03 -1.82 -5.54
N TYR A 112 -12.69 -0.66 -5.53
CA TYR A 112 -14.11 -0.52 -5.18
C TYR A 112 -15.06 -1.20 -6.17
N GLN A 113 -14.63 -1.40 -7.42
CA GLN A 113 -15.41 -2.05 -8.47
C GLN A 113 -15.29 -3.58 -8.44
N ASN A 114 -14.33 -4.13 -7.68
CA ASN A 114 -14.13 -5.56 -7.57
C ASN A 114 -14.53 -6.09 -6.18
N PRO A 115 -15.62 -6.87 -6.05
CA PRO A 115 -16.03 -7.43 -4.76
C PRO A 115 -15.02 -8.44 -4.17
N GLU A 116 -14.14 -9.02 -4.99
CA GLU A 116 -13.04 -9.91 -4.53
C GLU A 116 -11.85 -9.14 -3.94
N SER A 117 -11.82 -7.81 -4.10
CA SER A 117 -10.77 -6.96 -3.57
C SER A 117 -10.63 -7.17 -2.07
N ARG A 118 -9.39 -7.40 -1.61
CA ARG A 118 -9.09 -7.69 -0.21
C ARG A 118 -9.52 -6.53 0.68
N LYS A 119 -10.53 -6.75 1.53
CA LYS A 119 -11.11 -5.65 2.33
C LYS A 119 -10.17 -5.12 3.41
N TYR A 120 -9.14 -5.87 3.79
CA TYR A 120 -8.12 -5.35 4.70
C TYR A 120 -7.31 -4.20 4.07
N LEU A 121 -7.18 -4.15 2.74
CA LEU A 121 -6.51 -3.04 2.04
C LEU A 121 -7.36 -1.76 2.17
N TRP A 122 -8.69 -1.89 2.10
CA TRP A 122 -9.59 -0.79 2.42
C TRP A 122 -9.37 -0.31 3.86
N SER A 123 -9.33 -1.22 4.84
CA SER A 123 -9.11 -0.84 6.25
C SER A 123 -7.74 -0.19 6.45
N TYR A 124 -6.70 -0.68 5.77
CA TYR A 124 -5.36 -0.09 5.79
C TYR A 124 -5.39 1.35 5.28
N ARG A 125 -6.03 1.59 4.12
CA ARG A 125 -6.21 2.93 3.55
C ARG A 125 -6.95 3.86 4.51
N GLN A 126 -8.04 3.39 5.11
CA GLN A 126 -8.83 4.20 6.04
C GLN A 126 -8.04 4.57 7.31
N CYS A 127 -7.20 3.67 7.84
CA CYS A 127 -6.32 4.01 8.95
C CYS A 127 -5.39 5.17 8.61
N SER A 128 -4.78 5.16 7.42
CA SER A 128 -3.93 6.25 6.95
C SER A 128 -4.70 7.56 6.79
N ILE A 129 -5.90 7.50 6.20
CA ILE A 129 -6.76 8.68 6.01
C ILE A 129 -7.14 9.33 7.34
N ILE A 130 -7.62 8.53 8.30
CA ILE A 130 -8.00 9.00 9.63
C ILE A 130 -6.81 9.63 10.36
N ALA A 131 -5.65 8.96 10.33
CA ALA A 131 -4.46 9.43 11.03
C ALA A 131 -3.93 10.76 10.46
N TRP A 132 -3.99 10.91 9.13
CA TRP A 132 -3.67 12.17 8.44
C TRP A 132 -4.58 13.32 8.88
N HIS A 133 -5.90 13.14 8.75
CA HIS A 133 -6.88 14.18 9.06
C HIS A 133 -6.87 14.61 10.53
N ARG A 134 -6.59 13.67 11.43
CA ARG A 134 -6.45 13.98 12.86
C ARG A 134 -5.13 14.68 13.21
N GLY A 135 -4.13 14.61 12.32
CA GLY A 135 -2.76 15.06 12.61
C GLY A 135 -2.10 14.30 13.77
N ARG A 136 -2.63 13.13 14.13
CA ARG A 136 -2.12 12.28 15.21
C ARG A 136 -2.64 10.86 15.08
N LEU A 137 -1.89 9.93 15.65
CA LEU A 137 -2.32 8.58 15.90
C LEU A 137 -3.28 8.54 17.11
N ALA A 138 -4.54 8.21 16.84
CA ALA A 138 -5.52 7.96 17.89
C ALA A 138 -5.17 6.69 18.69
N ALA A 139 -5.76 6.53 19.88
CA ALA A 139 -5.58 5.31 20.64
C ALA A 139 -6.08 4.11 19.81
N PRO A 140 -5.42 2.93 19.83
CA PRO A 140 -5.79 1.81 18.94
C PRO A 140 -7.26 1.37 19.05
N LYS A 141 -7.87 1.47 20.24
CA LYS A 141 -9.30 1.17 20.44
C LYS A 141 -10.22 2.20 19.80
N GLU A 142 -9.83 3.48 19.86
CA GLU A 142 -10.57 4.60 19.28
C GLU A 142 -10.55 4.50 17.74
N MET A 143 -9.36 4.32 17.15
CA MET A 143 -9.23 4.13 15.71
C MET A 143 -9.98 2.89 15.23
N ALA A 144 -9.92 1.77 15.98
CA ALA A 144 -10.67 0.57 15.61
C ALA A 144 -12.19 0.80 15.59
N ALA A 145 -12.74 1.53 16.58
CA ALA A 145 -14.18 1.83 16.62
C ALA A 145 -14.61 2.74 15.45
N GLU A 146 -13.78 3.70 15.07
CA GLU A 146 -14.03 4.58 13.92
C GLU A 146 -14.02 3.80 12.60
N ILE A 147 -13.01 2.93 12.40
CA ILE A 147 -12.95 2.05 11.23
C ILE A 147 -14.17 1.13 11.18
N GLN A 148 -14.55 0.51 12.30
CA GLN A 148 -15.76 -0.33 12.36
C GLN A 148 -17.03 0.46 11.98
N SER A 149 -17.11 1.73 12.39
CA SER A 149 -18.24 2.60 12.04
C SER A 149 -18.28 2.86 10.53
N LEU A 150 -17.14 3.18 9.93
CA LEU A 150 -17.02 3.33 8.47
C LEU A 150 -17.33 2.03 7.72
N MET A 151 -16.90 0.88 8.24
CA MET A 151 -17.21 -0.43 7.65
C MET A 151 -18.72 -0.65 7.56
N MET A 152 -19.45 -0.38 8.65
CA MET A 152 -20.91 -0.53 8.70
C MET A 152 -21.64 0.46 7.79
N GLU A 153 -21.08 1.66 7.61
CA GLU A 153 -21.65 2.67 6.71
C GLU A 153 -21.42 2.35 5.24
N GLU A 154 -20.23 1.87 4.88
CA GLU A 154 -19.87 1.64 3.49
C GLU A 154 -20.33 0.27 2.98
N PHE A 155 -20.29 -0.75 3.82
CA PHE A 155 -20.62 -2.14 3.48
C PHE A 155 -21.90 -2.60 4.17
N LYS A 156 -22.98 -1.81 4.04
CA LYS A 156 -24.30 -2.05 4.66
C LYS A 156 -24.93 -3.41 4.33
N HIS A 157 -24.52 -4.03 3.24
CA HIS A 157 -25.00 -5.34 2.80
C HIS A 157 -24.38 -6.51 3.57
N LEU A 158 -23.30 -6.29 4.33
CA LEU A 158 -22.61 -7.32 5.08
C LEU A 158 -23.23 -7.59 6.45
N ASP A 159 -23.20 -8.86 6.87
CA ASP A 159 -23.60 -9.27 8.21
C ASP A 159 -22.43 -9.15 9.20
N PHE A 160 -22.37 -8.03 9.92
CA PHE A 160 -21.36 -7.78 10.96
C PHE A 160 -21.59 -8.60 12.25
N THR A 161 -22.71 -9.31 12.36
CA THR A 161 -22.99 -10.20 13.51
C THR A 161 -22.44 -11.61 13.29
N ALA A 162 -22.05 -11.94 12.06
CA ALA A 162 -21.49 -13.23 11.71
C ALA A 162 -20.25 -13.56 12.55
N ARG A 163 -20.10 -14.84 12.89
CA ARG A 163 -18.96 -15.33 13.69
C ARG A 163 -17.64 -15.22 12.93
N ILE A 164 -17.67 -15.23 11.60
CA ILE A 164 -16.50 -15.24 10.72
C ILE A 164 -16.73 -14.15 9.66
N GLY A 165 -15.70 -13.36 9.37
CA GLY A 165 -15.78 -12.21 8.47
C GLY A 165 -16.09 -10.90 9.21
N ALA A 166 -15.81 -9.78 8.55
CA ALA A 166 -16.13 -8.42 8.95
C ALA A 166 -15.62 -7.95 10.33
N ARG A 167 -14.40 -8.36 10.71
CA ARG A 167 -13.77 -7.94 11.98
C ARG A 167 -12.62 -6.97 11.77
N PHE A 168 -12.56 -5.97 12.63
CA PHE A 168 -11.43 -5.04 12.76
C PHE A 168 -11.27 -4.68 14.24
N ASP A 169 -10.06 -4.63 14.78
CA ASP A 169 -9.83 -4.35 16.21
C ASP A 169 -8.52 -3.57 16.44
N SER A 170 -8.19 -3.29 17.71
CA SER A 170 -6.97 -2.59 18.09
C SER A 170 -5.68 -3.30 17.68
N THR A 171 -5.71 -4.62 17.52
CA THR A 171 -4.56 -5.40 17.05
C THR A 171 -4.31 -5.14 15.57
N ALA A 172 -5.36 -5.05 14.75
CA ALA A 172 -5.24 -4.67 13.34
C ALA A 172 -4.65 -3.26 13.19
N VAL A 173 -5.09 -2.30 14.02
CA VAL A 173 -4.51 -0.95 14.07
C VAL A 173 -3.02 -0.99 14.40
N ASN A 174 -2.60 -1.74 15.40
CA ASN A 174 -1.18 -1.86 15.75
C ASN A 174 -0.35 -2.50 14.64
N ARG A 175 -0.94 -3.40 13.85
CA ARG A 175 -0.27 -4.01 12.68
C ARG A 175 -0.13 -3.01 11.53
N TRP A 176 -1.15 -2.21 11.25
CA TRP A 176 -1.03 -1.07 10.33
C TRP A 176 0.06 -0.09 10.80
N LYS A 177 0.07 0.28 12.08
CA LYS A 177 1.09 1.17 12.66
C LYS A 177 2.49 0.61 12.44
N ASN A 178 2.69 -0.70 12.64
CA ASN A 178 3.98 -1.35 12.39
C ASN A 178 4.46 -1.12 10.95
N TRP A 179 3.59 -1.24 9.95
CA TRP A 179 3.93 -0.92 8.57
C TRP A 179 4.33 0.55 8.38
N VAL A 180 3.53 1.47 8.91
CA VAL A 180 3.75 2.91 8.74
C VAL A 180 4.97 3.42 9.51
N ASP A 181 5.33 2.79 10.63
CA ASP A 181 6.54 3.11 11.39
C ASP A 181 7.84 2.74 10.66
N ASN A 182 7.77 1.88 9.64
CA ASN A 182 8.92 1.51 8.82
C ASN A 182 9.17 2.46 7.64
N LEU A 183 8.32 3.48 7.47
CA LEU A 183 8.59 4.55 6.51
C LEU A 183 9.79 5.39 6.96
N SER A 184 10.50 5.98 6.01
CA SER A 184 11.68 6.81 6.28
C SER A 184 11.45 8.25 5.80
N PRO A 185 11.39 9.26 6.70
CA PRO A 185 11.29 9.14 8.15
C PRO A 185 9.91 8.60 8.59
N PRO A 186 9.77 8.03 9.79
CA PRO A 186 8.46 7.61 10.31
C PRO A 186 7.53 8.81 10.50
N PRO A 187 6.24 8.74 10.12
CA PRO A 187 5.35 9.89 10.16
C PRO A 187 4.80 10.22 11.55
N PHE A 188 5.01 9.38 12.56
CA PHE A 188 4.53 9.65 13.92
C PHE A 188 5.66 9.66 14.92
N ASN A 189 5.73 10.72 15.72
CA ASN A 189 6.70 10.80 16.81
C ASN A 189 6.32 9.93 18.01
N ASN A 190 7.16 9.92 19.03
CA ASN A 190 6.95 9.14 20.27
C ASN A 190 5.67 9.53 21.04
N LYS A 191 5.09 10.70 20.78
CA LYS A 191 3.83 11.16 21.37
C LYS A 191 2.61 10.78 20.51
N GLY A 192 2.84 10.17 19.35
CA GLY A 192 1.82 9.84 18.36
C GLY A 192 1.35 11.05 17.55
N SER A 193 2.01 12.21 17.62
CA SER A 193 1.68 13.33 16.74
C SER A 193 2.24 13.09 15.35
N LEU A 194 1.47 13.46 14.32
CA LEU A 194 1.91 13.38 12.94
C LEU A 194 3.01 14.42 12.69
N GLU A 195 4.17 13.95 12.26
CA GLU A 195 5.26 14.77 11.73
C GLU A 195 5.30 14.52 10.22
N ARG A 196 4.88 15.54 9.45
CA ARG A 196 4.84 15.46 7.99
C ARG A 196 6.24 15.17 7.45
N ARG A 197 6.33 14.14 6.62
CA ARG A 197 7.60 13.61 6.12
C ARG A 197 8.18 14.52 5.05
N GLN A 198 9.50 14.62 5.06
CA GLN A 198 10.28 15.12 3.94
C GLN A 198 10.86 13.92 3.20
N SER A 199 10.87 13.96 1.88
CA SER A 199 11.44 12.91 1.03
C SER A 199 12.13 13.53 -0.17
N ALA A 200 13.12 12.83 -0.73
CA ALA A 200 13.79 13.19 -1.98
C ALA A 200 13.28 12.38 -3.19
N HIS A 201 12.40 11.41 -2.97
CA HIS A 201 11.93 10.46 -4.00
C HIS A 201 10.72 11.02 -4.74
N TYR A 202 10.94 11.57 -5.94
CA TYR A 202 9.88 12.15 -6.78
C TYR A 202 8.87 11.09 -7.25
N GLU A 203 9.27 9.82 -7.25
CA GLU A 203 8.45 8.67 -7.54
C GLU A 203 7.20 8.62 -6.65
N LEU A 204 7.31 9.06 -5.39
CA LEU A 204 6.19 9.08 -4.44
C LEU A 204 5.10 10.05 -4.89
N ALA A 205 5.48 11.26 -5.33
CA ALA A 205 4.54 12.24 -5.85
C ALA A 205 3.90 11.77 -7.17
N ALA A 206 4.66 11.12 -8.04
CA ALA A 206 4.16 10.57 -9.30
C ALA A 206 3.16 9.41 -9.08
N LEU A 207 3.47 8.48 -8.16
CA LEU A 207 2.56 7.39 -7.78
C LEU A 207 1.28 7.90 -7.09
N ALA A 208 1.41 8.93 -6.25
CA ALA A 208 0.27 9.59 -5.62
C ALA A 208 -0.64 10.27 -6.66
N LEU A 209 -0.05 10.89 -7.68
CA LEU A 209 -0.80 11.51 -8.78
C LEU A 209 -1.57 10.48 -9.60
N ASP A 210 -0.95 9.34 -9.91
CA ASP A 210 -1.63 8.21 -10.56
C ASP A 210 -2.82 7.71 -9.75
N ASP A 211 -2.64 7.52 -8.43
CA ASP A 211 -3.74 7.12 -7.55
C ASP A 211 -4.88 8.14 -7.53
N LEU A 212 -4.56 9.43 -7.51
CA LEU A 212 -5.55 10.50 -7.59
C LEU A 212 -6.37 10.41 -8.90
N TYR A 213 -5.70 10.23 -10.04
CA TYR A 213 -6.38 10.11 -11.34
C TYR A 213 -7.33 8.92 -11.37
N ARG A 214 -6.87 7.76 -10.90
CA ARG A 214 -7.70 6.55 -10.80
C ARG A 214 -8.89 6.76 -9.85
N HIS A 215 -8.63 7.32 -8.67
CA HIS A 215 -9.65 7.46 -7.62
C HIS A 215 -10.71 8.49 -7.94
N ARG A 216 -10.34 9.62 -8.56
CA ARG A 216 -11.28 10.66 -9.01
C ARG A 216 -11.85 10.40 -10.40
N HIS A 217 -11.51 9.28 -11.03
CA HIS A 217 -11.94 8.90 -12.38
C HIS A 217 -11.60 9.94 -13.45
N TYR A 218 -10.46 10.64 -13.29
CA TYR A 218 -9.93 11.49 -14.34
C TYR A 218 -9.39 10.65 -15.49
N ARG A 219 -9.49 11.14 -16.72
CA ARG A 219 -8.83 10.50 -17.85
C ARG A 219 -7.38 10.95 -17.87
N TYR A 220 -6.46 10.03 -18.14
CA TYR A 220 -5.08 10.42 -18.42
C TYR A 220 -5.07 11.39 -19.61
N GLY A 221 -4.35 12.49 -19.45
CA GLY A 221 -4.37 13.65 -20.37
C GLY A 221 -5.26 14.81 -19.93
N ASP A 222 -6.18 14.63 -18.96
CA ASP A 222 -6.97 15.73 -18.41
C ASP A 222 -6.08 16.62 -17.52
N PRO A 223 -6.11 17.96 -17.65
CA PRO A 223 -5.40 18.86 -16.74
C PRO A 223 -6.14 19.02 -15.41
N VAL A 224 -5.41 18.93 -14.30
CA VAL A 224 -5.95 19.09 -12.94
C VAL A 224 -5.24 20.26 -12.25
N ILE A 225 -5.99 21.20 -11.67
CA ILE A 225 -5.43 22.35 -10.95
C ILE A 225 -4.77 21.88 -9.65
N ILE A 226 -3.52 22.30 -9.43
CA ILE A 226 -2.78 22.04 -8.19
C ILE A 226 -3.18 23.11 -7.17
N ASP A 227 -4.26 22.85 -6.43
CA ASP A 227 -4.65 23.65 -5.27
C ASP A 227 -4.24 22.97 -3.95
N GLU A 228 -4.53 23.62 -2.82
CA GLU A 228 -4.23 23.10 -1.49
C GLU A 228 -4.94 21.77 -1.21
N THR A 229 -6.13 21.56 -1.77
CA THR A 229 -6.92 20.33 -1.56
C THR A 229 -6.27 19.16 -2.29
N LEU A 230 -5.85 19.36 -3.54
CA LEU A 230 -5.15 18.35 -4.31
C LEU A 230 -3.81 18.01 -3.65
N LEU A 231 -3.04 19.02 -3.20
CA LEU A 231 -1.78 18.78 -2.52
C LEU A 231 -1.97 18.03 -1.21
N ASP A 232 -3.01 18.33 -0.42
CA ASP A 232 -3.34 17.57 0.79
C ASP A 232 -3.65 16.10 0.46
N GLU A 233 -4.44 15.84 -0.59
CA GLU A 233 -4.79 14.48 -1.02
C GLU A 233 -3.58 13.67 -1.49
N LEU A 234 -2.69 14.27 -2.29
CA LEU A 234 -1.45 13.65 -2.73
C LEU A 234 -0.52 13.36 -1.54
N SER A 235 -0.35 14.36 -0.67
CA SER A 235 0.55 14.29 0.49
C SER A 235 0.14 13.21 1.47
N ARG A 236 -1.17 13.04 1.70
CA ARG A 236 -1.73 12.07 2.62
C ARG A 236 -1.30 10.63 2.33
N ILE A 237 -1.11 10.26 1.07
CA ILE A 237 -0.78 8.88 0.68
C ILE A 237 0.53 8.43 1.32
N PHE A 238 1.52 9.32 1.39
CA PHE A 238 2.83 9.02 1.95
C PHE A 238 3.15 9.84 3.21
N PHE A 239 2.15 10.49 3.80
CA PHE A 239 2.30 11.43 4.91
C PHE A 239 3.34 12.54 4.66
N LEU A 240 3.48 12.99 3.41
CA LEU A 240 4.44 14.03 3.03
C LEU A 240 4.01 15.40 3.56
N ASP A 241 4.95 16.31 3.70
CA ASP A 241 4.60 17.73 3.80
C ASP A 241 4.07 18.25 2.46
N PRO A 242 2.97 19.03 2.42
CA PRO A 242 2.41 19.55 1.16
C PRO A 242 3.38 20.39 0.32
N VAL A 243 4.32 21.12 0.95
CA VAL A 243 5.34 21.88 0.21
C VAL A 243 6.33 20.92 -0.42
N CYS A 244 6.82 19.94 0.35
CA CYS A 244 7.66 18.86 -0.16
C CYS A 244 6.99 18.10 -1.31
N CYS A 245 5.71 17.74 -1.16
CA CYS A 245 4.94 17.06 -2.20
C CYS A 245 4.87 17.89 -3.50
N ARG A 246 4.68 19.21 -3.39
CA ARG A 246 4.71 20.11 -4.55
C ARG A 246 6.09 20.13 -5.22
N GLU A 247 7.17 20.25 -4.44
CA GLU A 247 8.53 20.24 -4.97
C GLU A 247 8.88 18.91 -5.68
N LEU A 248 8.46 17.79 -5.10
CA LEU A 248 8.61 16.47 -5.69
C LEU A 248 7.79 16.32 -6.98
N LEU A 249 6.59 16.90 -7.04
CA LEU A 249 5.79 16.91 -8.25
C LEU A 249 6.42 17.76 -9.37
N ASP A 250 6.98 18.91 -9.02
CA ASP A 250 7.74 19.76 -9.94
C ASP A 250 8.99 19.03 -10.48
N LEU A 251 9.68 18.26 -9.62
CA LEU A 251 10.82 17.43 -10.03
C LEU A 251 10.36 16.26 -10.92
N ALA A 252 9.29 15.56 -10.54
CA ALA A 252 8.70 14.48 -11.33
C ALA A 252 8.34 14.94 -12.75
N ALA A 253 7.73 16.13 -12.90
CA ALA A 253 7.38 16.71 -14.20
C ALA A 253 8.61 17.04 -15.08
N ARG A 254 9.78 17.26 -14.48
CA ARG A 254 11.03 17.48 -15.24
C ARG A 254 11.67 16.18 -15.71
N LEU A 255 11.51 15.11 -14.94
CA LEU A 255 12.19 13.83 -15.17
C LEU A 255 11.31 12.81 -15.92
N ILE A 256 9.99 12.88 -15.75
CA ILE A 256 9.02 11.96 -16.33
C ILE A 256 8.25 12.68 -17.43
N SER A 257 8.45 12.28 -18.68
CA SER A 257 7.84 12.92 -19.85
C SER A 257 6.30 12.90 -19.88
N ASP A 258 5.71 11.97 -19.14
CA ASP A 258 4.26 11.81 -19.04
C ASP A 258 3.62 12.72 -17.99
N ILE A 259 4.40 13.45 -17.20
CA ILE A 259 3.89 14.43 -16.25
C ILE A 259 4.21 15.81 -16.79
N LYS A 260 3.17 16.61 -17.03
CA LYS A 260 3.30 17.95 -17.57
C LYS A 260 2.72 18.97 -16.60
N LEU A 261 3.46 20.05 -16.37
CA LEU A 261 2.99 21.22 -15.65
C LEU A 261 2.72 22.36 -16.63
N ALA A 262 1.64 23.09 -16.39
CA ALA A 262 1.30 24.28 -17.16
C ALA A 262 0.74 25.36 -16.24
N ASP A 263 1.24 26.58 -16.38
CA ASP A 263 0.65 27.73 -15.69
C ASP A 263 -0.59 28.21 -16.44
N THR A 264 -1.71 28.31 -15.73
CA THR A 264 -3.00 28.77 -16.25
C THR A 264 -3.45 30.02 -15.48
N PHE A 265 -4.50 30.69 -15.95
CA PHE A 265 -5.10 31.81 -15.22
C PHE A 265 -5.65 31.42 -13.83
N ALA A 266 -5.95 30.14 -13.60
CA ALA A 266 -6.46 29.62 -12.34
C ALA A 266 -5.35 29.09 -11.40
N GLY A 267 -4.09 29.13 -11.83
CA GLY A 267 -2.94 28.54 -11.13
C GLY A 267 -2.22 27.49 -11.97
N THR A 268 -1.24 26.80 -11.37
CA THR A 268 -0.52 25.71 -12.04
C THR A 268 -1.42 24.48 -12.13
N SER A 269 -1.50 23.87 -13.31
CA SER A 269 -2.12 22.57 -13.52
C SER A 269 -1.08 21.47 -13.73
N VAL A 270 -1.44 20.24 -13.38
CA VAL A 270 -0.70 19.01 -13.68
C VAL A 270 -1.52 18.11 -14.59
N THR A 271 -0.87 17.56 -15.60
CA THR A 271 -1.43 16.55 -16.51
C THR A 271 -0.58 15.29 -16.45
N LEU A 272 -1.21 14.17 -16.11
CA LEU A 272 -0.62 12.83 -16.23
C LEU A 272 -1.09 12.17 -17.53
N MET A 273 -0.19 11.98 -18.48
CA MET A 273 -0.48 11.54 -19.85
C MET A 273 -0.73 10.04 -19.97
N ALA A 274 -0.18 9.24 -19.05
CA ALA A 274 -0.31 7.80 -19.01
C ALA A 274 -0.17 7.29 -17.57
N PRO A 275 -0.64 6.06 -17.24
CA PRO A 275 -0.46 5.49 -15.92
C PRO A 275 0.99 5.53 -15.45
N TYR A 276 1.20 5.86 -14.18
CA TYR A 276 2.51 5.81 -13.53
C TYR A 276 2.49 4.76 -12.43
N THR A 277 3.15 3.62 -12.68
CA THR A 277 3.19 2.46 -11.79
C THR A 277 4.62 2.18 -11.34
N ILE A 278 4.79 1.30 -10.35
CA ILE A 278 6.12 0.94 -9.79
C ILE A 278 7.04 0.34 -10.87
N GLU A 279 6.48 -0.34 -11.88
CA GLU A 279 7.20 -0.87 -13.03
C GLU A 279 7.93 0.21 -13.85
N ARG A 280 7.56 1.48 -13.68
CA ARG A 280 8.14 2.63 -14.39
C ARG A 280 9.24 3.37 -13.63
N ILE A 281 9.50 3.01 -12.37
CA ILE A 281 10.60 3.53 -11.55
C ILE A 281 11.91 2.92 -12.04
#